data_AF-A0A849BX36-F1
#
_entry.id   AF-A0A849BX36-F1
#
_cell.length_a   1.000
_cell.length_b   1.000
_cell.length_c   1.000
_cell.angle_alpha   90.00
_cell.angle_beta   90.00
_cell.angle_gamma   90.00
#
_symmetry.space_group_name_H-M   'P 1'
#
loop_
_entity.id
_entity.type
_entity.pdbx_description
1 polymer ?
#
loop_
_entity_poly.entity_id
_entity_poly.type
_entity_poly.pdbx_seq_one_letter_code
_entity_poly.pdbx_strand_id
1 'polypeptide(L)'
;TATPVAAAAPPENAEDRPRARRRPRRGPVALALLAVLVLVALVVGSRGTGRGALDPASPEPDGARAVAQVLGDLGVDVIRTTSTAATLDAVRAAGPGGAAVLVVPTAPLGTAQLEDLAASGADLLLVQPTAEDLEVLAPSLRLGEDVEAASAVPPQCDLPAATAAGPATGGGTLVEPRDDEDPNVTLCYGLPFGGAPYAVVDAGGDSAGEAAGGRVVVLGQPDVLRNETVADEGNAALALATLGARDTLVWYLPDPLDPALSDEPLPLSALVPPGLVRAAQVLGVAALLLLLWRGRRLGRLVPERLPVVVRAAEAVEGRGRLYRASGDRAHAA
;
A
#
# COMPACT_ATOMS: atom_id res chain seq x y z
N THR A 1 -95.89 -28.49 -38.94
CA THR A 1 -95.23 -27.28 -39.47
C THR A 1 -95.33 -26.21 -38.39
N ALA A 2 -94.31 -25.58 -37.84
CA ALA A 2 -92.87 -25.62 -38.00
C ALA A 2 -92.24 -25.16 -36.66
N THR A 3 -91.01 -25.60 -36.44
CA THR A 3 -89.99 -25.33 -35.41
C THR A 3 -89.93 -23.90 -34.86
N PRO A 4 -89.61 -23.68 -33.57
CA PRO A 4 -88.81 -22.54 -33.14
C PRO A 4 -87.33 -22.91 -33.09
N VAL A 5 -86.58 -22.08 -33.79
CA VAL A 5 -85.15 -22.16 -34.11
C VAL A 5 -84.27 -21.77 -32.93
N ALA A 6 -83.19 -22.54 -32.78
CA ALA A 6 -81.92 -22.31 -32.10
C ALA A 6 -81.70 -20.94 -31.41
N ALA A 7 -81.49 -20.99 -30.09
CA ALA A 7 -80.76 -19.96 -29.36
C ALA A 7 -79.27 -20.00 -29.76
N ALA A 8 -78.81 -18.95 -30.44
CA ALA A 8 -77.41 -18.76 -30.79
C ALA A 8 -76.58 -18.37 -29.56
N ALA A 9 -75.46 -19.06 -29.36
CA ALA A 9 -74.45 -18.76 -28.36
C ALA A 9 -73.77 -17.40 -28.61
N PRO A 10 -73.28 -16.70 -27.57
CA PRO A 10 -72.50 -15.49 -27.75
C PRO A 10 -71.08 -15.82 -28.23
N PRO A 11 -70.45 -15.02 -29.11
CA PRO A 11 -69.06 -15.26 -29.49
C PRO A 11 -68.12 -14.83 -28.35
N GLU A 12 -67.24 -15.75 -27.94
CA GLU A 12 -66.03 -15.48 -27.18
C GLU A 12 -65.10 -14.57 -28.00
N ASN A 13 -64.98 -13.30 -27.60
CA ASN A 13 -63.87 -12.46 -28.05
C ASN A 13 -62.75 -12.58 -27.02
N ALA A 14 -61.88 -13.57 -27.23
CA ALA A 14 -60.58 -13.64 -26.57
C ALA A 14 -59.69 -12.52 -27.12
N GLU A 15 -59.64 -11.38 -26.44
CA GLU A 15 -58.65 -10.33 -26.72
C GLU A 15 -57.24 -10.82 -26.35
N ASP A 16 -56.48 -11.15 -27.39
CA ASP A 16 -55.06 -11.44 -27.31
C ASP A 16 -54.30 -10.18 -26.87
N ARG A 17 -53.80 -10.18 -25.63
CA ARG A 17 -53.01 -9.06 -25.08
C ARG A 17 -51.55 -9.25 -25.48
N PRO A 18 -50.89 -8.28 -26.14
CA PRO A 18 -49.46 -8.35 -26.36
C PRO A 18 -48.75 -8.25 -25.01
N ARG A 19 -48.13 -9.36 -24.57
CA ARG A 19 -47.22 -9.36 -23.42
C ARG A 19 -46.03 -8.48 -23.77
N ALA A 20 -46.05 -7.23 -23.32
CA ALA A 20 -44.89 -6.34 -23.38
C ALA A 20 -43.69 -7.01 -22.70
N ARG A 21 -42.78 -7.57 -23.50
CA ARG A 21 -41.52 -8.14 -23.05
C ARG A 21 -40.72 -7.06 -22.33
N ARG A 22 -40.77 -7.07 -20.99
CA ARG A 22 -39.87 -6.28 -20.16
C ARG A 22 -38.44 -6.76 -20.43
N ARG A 23 -37.68 -6.00 -21.23
CA ARG A 23 -36.23 -6.18 -21.29
C ARG A 23 -35.68 -6.03 -19.86
N PRO A 24 -34.98 -7.02 -19.31
CA PRO A 24 -34.49 -6.91 -17.95
C PRO A 24 -33.40 -5.83 -17.94
N ARG A 25 -33.60 -4.78 -17.13
CA ARG A 25 -32.66 -3.68 -16.88
C ARG A 25 -31.43 -4.19 -16.12
N ARG A 26 -30.65 -5.10 -16.72
CA ARG A 26 -29.39 -5.66 -16.17
C ARG A 26 -28.15 -4.83 -16.55
N GLY A 27 -28.29 -3.93 -17.53
CA GLY A 27 -27.24 -2.99 -17.96
C GLY A 27 -26.54 -2.23 -16.83
N PRO A 28 -27.25 -1.62 -15.86
CA PRO A 28 -26.59 -0.87 -14.79
C PRO A 28 -25.86 -1.77 -13.78
N VAL A 29 -26.31 -3.01 -13.58
CA VAL A 29 -25.66 -3.96 -12.66
C VAL A 29 -24.35 -4.48 -13.26
N ALA A 30 -24.35 -4.78 -14.57
CA ALA A 30 -23.13 -5.19 -15.27
C ALA A 30 -22.09 -4.05 -15.32
N LEU A 31 -22.52 -2.80 -15.51
CA LEU A 31 -21.64 -1.63 -15.49
C LEU A 31 -21.02 -1.40 -14.10
N ALA A 32 -21.81 -1.55 -13.04
CA ALA A 32 -21.33 -1.43 -11.67
C ALA A 32 -20.31 -2.54 -11.32
N LEU A 33 -20.58 -3.79 -11.71
CA LEU A 33 -19.64 -4.91 -11.55
C LEU A 33 -18.32 -4.67 -12.31
N LEU A 34 -18.38 -4.17 -13.54
CA LEU A 34 -17.20 -3.84 -14.32
C LEU A 34 -16.38 -2.72 -13.65
N ALA A 35 -17.04 -1.68 -13.15
CA ALA A 35 -16.36 -0.59 -12.44
C ALA A 35 -15.67 -1.06 -11.16
N VAL A 36 -16.31 -1.96 -10.38
CA VAL A 36 -15.68 -2.60 -9.22
C VAL A 36 -14.45 -3.40 -9.64
N LEU A 37 -14.56 -4.21 -10.70
CA LEU A 37 -13.47 -5.06 -11.17
C LEU A 37 -12.28 -4.24 -11.67
N VAL A 38 -12.54 -3.14 -12.38
CA VAL A 38 -11.51 -2.18 -12.83
C VAL A 38 -10.87 -1.47 -11.63
N LEU A 39 -11.65 -1.08 -10.62
CA LEU A 39 -11.13 -0.46 -9.41
C LEU A 39 -10.25 -1.43 -8.60
N VAL A 40 -10.68 -2.69 -8.46
CA VAL A 40 -9.86 -3.75 -7.82
C VAL A 40 -8.59 -4.00 -8.63
N ALA A 41 -8.68 -4.07 -9.96
CA ALA A 41 -7.50 -4.22 -10.82
C ALA A 41 -6.54 -3.02 -10.71
N LEU A 42 -7.05 -1.80 -10.58
CA LEU A 42 -6.24 -0.60 -10.33
C LEU A 42 -5.59 -0.62 -8.96
N VAL A 43 -6.29 -1.05 -7.90
CA VAL A 43 -5.71 -1.14 -6.53
C VAL A 43 -4.69 -2.27 -6.42
N VAL A 44 -4.93 -3.41 -7.07
CA VAL A 44 -3.98 -4.52 -7.14
C VAL A 44 -2.77 -4.15 -8.01
N GLY A 45 -3.01 -3.45 -9.13
CA GLY A 45 -1.95 -2.95 -10.02
C GLY A 45 -1.20 -1.73 -9.50
N SER A 46 -1.75 -1.00 -8.52
CA SER A 46 -1.09 0.13 -7.85
C SER A 46 -0.25 -0.27 -6.64
N ARG A 47 -0.21 -1.57 -6.29
CA ARG A 47 0.88 -2.08 -5.45
C ARG A 47 2.14 -2.06 -6.31
N GLY A 48 2.84 -0.93 -6.23
CA GLY A 48 3.86 -0.50 -7.17
C GLY A 48 4.87 -1.57 -7.52
N THR A 49 5.26 -1.58 -8.79
CA THR A 49 6.45 -2.27 -9.29
C THR A 49 7.76 -1.61 -8.82
N GLY A 50 7.68 -0.53 -8.06
CA GLY A 50 8.82 0.12 -7.41
C GLY A 50 9.24 -0.67 -6.18
N ARG A 51 10.51 -1.04 -6.12
CA ARG A 51 11.13 -1.59 -4.91
C ARG A 51 11.40 -0.41 -3.98
N GLY A 52 11.02 -0.52 -2.71
CA GLY A 52 11.00 0.62 -1.77
C GLY A 52 12.35 1.30 -1.57
N ALA A 53 12.33 2.47 -0.92
CA ALA A 53 13.53 3.22 -0.58
C ALA A 53 14.56 2.33 0.13
N LEU A 54 15.84 2.51 -0.22
CA LEU A 54 16.98 1.73 0.26
C LEU A 54 16.90 0.21 -0.01
N ASP A 55 16.06 -0.24 -0.94
CA ASP A 55 16.06 -1.64 -1.36
C ASP A 55 17.29 -1.95 -2.26
N PRO A 56 18.08 -3.00 -1.94
CA PRO A 56 19.30 -3.35 -2.66
C PRO A 56 19.03 -3.86 -4.09
N ALA A 57 17.79 -4.17 -4.44
CA ALA A 57 17.39 -4.51 -5.79
C ALA A 57 16.74 -3.34 -6.55
N SER A 58 16.51 -2.18 -5.89
CA SER A 58 15.89 -1.01 -6.52
C SER A 58 16.90 -0.14 -7.27
N PRO A 59 16.76 0.05 -8.60
CA PRO A 59 17.57 1.00 -9.36
C PRO A 59 17.03 2.44 -9.32
N GLU A 60 15.95 2.69 -8.57
CA GLU A 60 15.36 4.03 -8.44
C GLU A 60 16.31 4.98 -7.66
N PRO A 61 16.19 6.31 -7.81
CA PRO A 61 17.11 7.27 -7.17
C PRO A 61 17.27 7.06 -5.66
N ASP A 62 16.18 6.74 -4.96
CA ASP A 62 16.10 6.46 -3.53
C ASP A 62 16.38 5.00 -3.14
N GLY A 63 16.66 4.12 -4.12
CA GLY A 63 17.09 2.74 -3.90
C GLY A 63 18.56 2.61 -3.48
N ALA A 64 19.04 1.39 -3.21
CA ALA A 64 20.43 1.14 -2.78
C ALA A 64 21.18 0.10 -3.63
N ARG A 65 20.70 -0.16 -4.86
CA ARG A 65 21.30 -1.16 -5.76
C ARG A 65 22.76 -0.90 -6.10
N ALA A 66 23.18 0.36 -6.23
CA ALA A 66 24.56 0.69 -6.53
C ALA A 66 25.52 0.16 -5.45
N VAL A 67 25.22 0.44 -4.18
CA VAL A 67 25.99 -0.05 -3.03
C VAL A 67 25.98 -1.57 -2.97
N ALA A 68 24.79 -2.18 -3.09
CA ALA A 68 24.65 -3.64 -3.01
C ALA A 68 25.44 -4.38 -4.11
N GLN A 69 25.47 -3.85 -5.33
CA GLN A 69 26.24 -4.45 -6.42
C GLN A 69 27.75 -4.33 -6.19
N VAL A 70 28.23 -3.17 -5.73
CA VAL A 70 29.66 -2.99 -5.45
C VAL A 70 30.10 -3.86 -4.27
N LEU A 71 29.30 -3.99 -3.22
CA LEU A 71 29.57 -4.94 -2.13
C LEU A 71 29.68 -6.38 -2.64
N GLY A 72 28.78 -6.80 -3.54
CA GLY A 72 28.85 -8.10 -4.20
C GLY A 72 30.13 -8.29 -5.03
N ASP A 73 30.54 -7.26 -5.77
CA ASP A 73 31.79 -7.27 -6.55
C ASP A 73 33.04 -7.31 -5.64
N LEU A 74 32.94 -6.80 -4.42
CA LEU A 74 33.97 -6.88 -3.38
C LEU A 74 33.95 -8.22 -2.61
N GLY A 75 33.01 -9.13 -2.93
CA GLY A 75 32.92 -10.47 -2.35
C GLY A 75 31.99 -10.62 -1.15
N VAL A 76 31.21 -9.59 -0.81
CA VAL A 76 30.19 -9.66 0.25
C VAL A 76 28.92 -10.33 -0.29
N ASP A 77 28.43 -11.37 0.38
CA ASP A 77 27.15 -12.01 0.05
C ASP A 77 25.99 -11.18 0.60
N VAL A 78 25.30 -10.45 -0.30
CA VAL A 78 24.19 -9.55 0.06
C VAL A 78 22.85 -10.29 -0.03
N ILE A 79 22.25 -10.58 1.12
CA ILE A 79 21.00 -11.34 1.25
C ILE A 79 19.86 -10.42 1.63
N ARG A 80 18.91 -10.18 0.72
CA ARG A 80 17.72 -9.37 0.99
C ARG A 80 16.64 -10.19 1.71
N THR A 81 16.19 -9.74 2.87
CA THR A 81 15.08 -10.36 3.64
C THR A 81 13.99 -9.34 3.97
N THR A 82 12.78 -9.82 4.23
CA THR A 82 11.63 -8.95 4.59
C THR A 82 10.88 -9.39 5.84
N SER A 83 11.36 -10.43 6.52
CA SER A 83 10.78 -10.93 7.78
C SER A 83 11.88 -11.25 8.77
N THR A 84 11.63 -11.04 10.07
CA THR A 84 12.62 -11.32 11.13
C THR A 84 13.08 -12.79 11.09
N ALA A 85 12.16 -13.73 10.86
CA ALA A 85 12.51 -15.16 10.80
C ALA A 85 13.54 -15.48 9.70
N ALA A 86 13.32 -14.99 8.47
CA ALA A 86 14.25 -15.17 7.36
C ALA A 86 15.61 -14.47 7.62
N THR A 87 15.60 -13.31 8.29
CA THR A 87 16.83 -12.62 8.71
C THR A 87 17.63 -13.49 9.68
N LEU A 88 17.00 -14.03 10.71
CA LEU A 88 17.67 -14.90 11.69
C LEU A 88 18.12 -16.23 11.06
N ASP A 89 17.37 -16.78 10.10
CA ASP A 89 17.79 -17.97 9.34
C ASP A 89 19.08 -17.70 8.55
N ALA A 90 19.16 -16.55 7.88
CA ALA A 90 20.35 -16.13 7.14
C ALA A 90 21.56 -15.91 8.06
N VAL A 91 21.37 -15.23 9.21
CA VAL A 91 22.42 -15.06 10.22
C VAL A 91 22.93 -16.41 10.73
N ARG A 92 22.02 -17.34 11.05
CA ARG A 92 22.38 -18.69 11.50
C ARG A 92 23.13 -19.48 10.44
N ALA A 93 22.79 -19.31 9.16
CA ALA A 93 23.47 -19.96 8.05
C ALA A 93 24.91 -19.46 7.84
N ALA A 94 25.18 -18.18 8.09
CA ALA A 94 26.52 -17.59 8.03
C ALA A 94 27.42 -18.06 9.18
N GLY A 95 26.84 -18.49 10.29
CA GLY A 95 27.55 -18.95 11.49
C GLY A 95 27.87 -17.82 12.46
N PRO A 96 28.40 -18.16 13.66
CA PRO A 96 28.65 -17.18 14.73
C PRO A 96 29.62 -16.08 14.28
N GLY A 97 29.20 -14.82 14.37
CA GLY A 97 29.99 -13.67 13.93
C GLY A 97 30.25 -13.62 12.41
N GLY A 98 29.61 -14.46 11.60
CA GLY A 98 29.81 -14.45 10.14
C GLY A 98 29.00 -13.38 9.40
N ALA A 99 27.98 -12.81 10.06
CA ALA A 99 27.00 -11.93 9.42
C ALA A 99 26.89 -10.56 10.09
N ALA A 100 26.56 -9.57 9.26
CA ALA A 100 26.04 -8.28 9.64
C ALA A 100 24.57 -8.16 9.19
N VAL A 101 23.72 -7.49 9.96
CA VAL A 101 22.32 -7.23 9.64
C VAL A 101 22.12 -5.73 9.49
N LEU A 102 21.78 -5.28 8.28
CA LEU A 102 21.35 -3.92 8.01
C LEU A 102 19.83 -3.83 8.16
N VAL A 103 19.37 -3.04 9.13
CA VAL A 103 17.95 -2.78 9.38
C VAL A 103 17.56 -1.47 8.70
N VAL A 104 16.71 -1.57 7.68
CA VAL A 104 16.17 -0.42 6.95
C VAL A 104 14.81 -0.04 7.55
N PRO A 105 14.48 1.25 7.74
CA PRO A 105 13.26 1.68 8.42
C PRO A 105 12.03 1.64 7.50
N THR A 106 11.71 0.49 6.90
CA THR A 106 10.52 0.32 6.04
C THR A 106 9.23 0.05 6.80
N ALA A 107 9.33 -0.47 8.03
CA ALA A 107 8.25 -0.63 8.99
C ALA A 107 8.82 -0.66 10.42
N PRO A 108 8.05 -0.25 11.45
CA PRO A 108 8.48 -0.35 12.83
C PRO A 108 8.66 -1.82 13.23
N LEU A 109 9.66 -2.10 14.06
CA LEU A 109 9.87 -3.44 14.65
C LEU A 109 9.23 -3.50 16.04
N GLY A 110 8.64 -4.65 16.36
CA GLY A 110 8.15 -4.91 17.71
C GLY A 110 9.28 -5.29 18.66
N THR A 111 9.07 -5.10 19.96
CA THR A 111 10.06 -5.38 21.01
C THR A 111 10.63 -6.81 20.93
N ALA A 112 9.80 -7.83 20.71
CA ALA A 112 10.26 -9.22 20.58
C ALA A 112 11.21 -9.42 19.37
N GLN A 113 10.95 -8.73 18.25
CA GLN A 113 11.83 -8.81 17.08
C GLN A 113 13.18 -8.11 17.35
N LEU A 114 13.16 -6.99 18.08
CA LEU A 114 14.37 -6.30 18.50
C LEU A 114 15.19 -7.17 19.45
N GLU A 115 14.55 -7.83 20.42
CA GLU A 115 15.20 -8.78 21.34
C GLU A 115 15.82 -9.97 20.59
N ASP A 116 15.10 -10.54 19.62
CA ASP A 116 15.61 -11.61 18.76
C ASP A 116 16.83 -11.17 17.93
N LEU A 117 16.80 -9.95 17.39
CA LEU A 117 17.94 -9.36 16.65
C LEU A 117 19.14 -9.13 17.58
N ALA A 118 18.93 -8.59 18.78
CA ALA A 118 19.97 -8.41 19.78
C ALA A 118 20.60 -9.75 20.20
N ALA A 119 19.79 -10.80 20.34
CA ALA A 119 20.24 -12.14 20.70
C ALA A 119 20.91 -12.90 19.53
N SER A 120 20.83 -12.40 18.30
CA SER A 120 21.34 -13.09 17.11
C SER A 120 22.87 -13.23 17.07
N GLY A 121 23.60 -12.36 17.79
CA GLY A 121 25.05 -12.30 17.78
C GLY A 121 25.65 -11.82 16.45
N ALA A 122 24.85 -11.23 15.57
CA ALA A 122 25.32 -10.51 14.38
C ALA A 122 25.75 -9.08 14.75
N ASP A 123 26.55 -8.45 13.89
CA ASP A 123 26.69 -6.99 13.95
C ASP A 123 25.40 -6.35 13.42
N LEU A 124 24.89 -5.34 14.13
CA LEU A 124 23.65 -4.66 13.76
C LEU A 124 23.96 -3.29 13.18
N LEU A 125 23.40 -2.98 12.02
CA LEU A 125 23.54 -1.70 11.35
C LEU A 125 22.16 -1.08 11.22
N LEU A 126 21.91 0.01 11.93
CA LEU A 126 20.59 0.63 12.04
C LEU A 126 20.56 1.89 11.19
N VAL A 127 19.70 1.92 10.17
CA VAL A 127 19.49 3.13 9.37
C VAL A 127 18.33 3.93 9.98
N GLN A 128 18.60 5.17 10.36
CA GLN A 128 17.62 6.07 11.00
C GLN A 128 16.79 5.37 12.10
N PRO A 129 17.44 4.86 13.17
CA PRO A 129 16.74 4.14 14.22
C PRO A 129 15.73 5.05 14.93
N THR A 130 14.69 4.44 15.45
CA THR A 130 13.76 5.06 16.38
C THR A 130 14.29 4.98 17.81
N ALA A 131 13.62 5.66 18.75
CA ALA A 131 13.96 5.57 20.16
C ALA A 131 13.79 4.14 20.69
N GLU A 132 12.77 3.41 20.22
CA GLU A 132 12.50 2.02 20.63
C GLU A 132 13.60 1.07 20.13
N ASP A 133 14.09 1.27 18.91
CA ASP A 133 15.23 0.50 18.38
C ASP A 133 16.48 0.71 19.25
N LEU A 134 16.78 1.96 19.62
CA LEU A 134 17.95 2.26 20.46
C LEU A 134 17.81 1.74 21.89
N GLU A 135 16.62 1.79 22.48
CA GLU A 135 16.39 1.29 23.85
C GLU A 135 16.75 -0.20 23.99
N VAL A 136 16.49 -1.01 22.95
CA VAL A 136 16.77 -2.45 22.97
C VAL A 136 18.14 -2.77 22.39
N LEU A 137 18.48 -2.21 21.22
CA LEU A 137 19.67 -2.60 20.46
C LEU A 137 20.93 -1.83 20.86
N ALA A 138 20.81 -0.56 21.27
CA ALA A 138 21.95 0.31 21.59
C ALA A 138 21.65 1.25 22.78
N PRO A 139 21.45 0.72 23.99
CA PRO A 139 20.97 1.51 25.15
C PRO A 139 21.93 2.61 25.63
N SER A 140 23.20 2.56 25.23
CA SER A 140 24.19 3.63 25.44
C SER A 140 23.92 4.88 24.59
N LEU A 141 23.05 4.80 23.59
CA LEU A 141 22.68 5.91 22.72
C LEU A 141 21.26 6.42 23.04
N ARG A 142 21.02 7.67 22.65
CA ARG A 142 19.69 8.27 22.61
C ARG A 142 19.55 9.10 21.33
N LEU A 143 18.31 9.30 20.88
CA LEU A 143 18.05 10.20 19.77
C LEU A 143 18.41 11.65 20.13
N GLY A 144 19.05 12.32 19.18
CA GLY A 144 19.26 13.76 19.16
C GLY A 144 18.21 14.44 18.28
N GLU A 145 18.59 15.57 17.68
CA GLU A 145 17.74 16.32 16.76
C GLU A 145 17.76 15.71 15.34
N ASP A 146 16.64 15.79 14.63
CA ASP A 146 16.61 15.51 13.19
C ASP A 146 17.03 16.77 12.43
N VAL A 147 18.05 16.65 11.60
CA VAL A 147 18.59 17.78 10.83
C VAL A 147 18.52 17.44 9.35
N GLU A 148 18.06 18.36 8.52
CA GLU A 148 18.14 18.20 7.07
C GLU A 148 19.59 18.01 6.61
N ALA A 149 19.79 17.31 5.49
CA ALA A 149 21.13 16.98 5.00
C ALA A 149 22.03 18.23 4.97
N ALA A 150 23.14 18.16 5.70
CA ALA A 150 24.17 19.19 5.71
C ALA A 150 25.14 18.95 4.54
N SER A 151 25.89 19.99 4.15
CA SER A 151 27.07 19.85 3.29
C SER A 151 28.07 18.83 3.87
N ALA A 152 29.05 18.42 3.07
CA ALA A 152 30.14 17.53 3.51
C ALA A 152 30.68 17.89 4.92
N VAL A 153 30.59 16.94 5.84
CA VAL A 153 31.09 17.05 7.23
C VAL A 153 32.34 16.17 7.34
N PRO A 154 33.44 16.64 7.93
CA PRO A 154 34.60 15.79 8.20
C PRO A 154 34.27 14.74 9.29
N PRO A 155 34.98 13.60 9.34
CA PRO A 155 34.63 12.49 10.22
C PRO A 155 34.75 12.80 11.72
N GLN A 156 35.68 13.68 12.12
CA GLN A 156 35.88 14.09 13.54
C GLN A 156 36.14 12.93 14.51
N CYS A 157 36.58 11.78 14.01
CA CYS A 157 36.86 10.57 14.77
C CYS A 157 37.94 9.74 14.04
N ASP A 158 38.46 8.72 14.73
CA ASP A 158 39.52 7.83 14.21
C ASP A 158 38.98 6.46 13.75
N LEU A 159 37.66 6.31 13.56
CA LEU A 159 37.09 5.07 13.04
C LEU A 159 37.58 4.82 11.60
N PRO A 160 38.15 3.63 11.29
CA PRO A 160 38.74 3.37 9.98
C PRO A 160 37.81 3.66 8.80
N ALA A 161 36.53 3.31 8.91
CA ALA A 161 35.53 3.58 7.88
C ALA A 161 35.32 5.08 7.63
N ALA A 162 35.23 5.88 8.70
CA ALA A 162 35.04 7.33 8.62
C ALA A 162 36.30 8.06 8.14
N THR A 163 37.48 7.63 8.61
CA THR A 163 38.76 8.18 8.15
C THR A 163 39.03 7.88 6.68
N ALA A 164 38.71 6.66 6.22
CA ALA A 164 38.85 6.28 4.81
C ALA A 164 37.88 7.03 3.90
N ALA A 165 36.67 7.30 4.39
CA ALA A 165 35.68 8.09 3.68
C ALA A 165 36.05 9.57 3.57
N GLY A 166 36.72 10.13 4.59
CA GLY A 166 36.94 11.55 4.67
C GLY A 166 35.61 12.30 4.86
N PRO A 167 35.45 13.51 4.30
CA PRO A 167 34.20 14.24 4.37
C PRO A 167 33.04 13.48 3.72
N ALA A 168 31.91 13.37 4.40
CA ALA A 168 30.70 12.68 3.89
C ALA A 168 29.44 13.51 4.19
N THR A 169 28.31 13.16 3.58
CA THR A 169 27.04 13.86 3.83
C THR A 169 26.65 13.73 5.30
N GLY A 170 26.47 14.87 5.98
CA GLY A 170 26.01 14.92 7.37
C GLY A 170 24.50 15.18 7.47
N GLY A 171 23.96 15.22 8.69
CA GLY A 171 22.53 15.42 8.94
C GLY A 171 21.76 14.09 9.03
N GLY A 172 20.46 14.14 8.82
CA GLY A 172 19.54 13.03 9.11
C GLY A 172 19.22 12.95 10.61
N THR A 173 19.01 11.74 11.09
CA THR A 173 18.66 11.47 12.50
C THR A 173 19.92 11.38 13.35
N LEU A 174 20.17 12.39 14.16
CA LEU A 174 21.35 12.41 15.01
C LEU A 174 21.16 11.51 16.24
N VAL A 175 22.27 10.95 16.70
CA VAL A 175 22.34 10.25 17.98
C VAL A 175 23.39 10.88 18.88
N GLU A 176 23.14 10.76 20.17
CA GLU A 176 24.00 11.26 21.24
C GLU A 176 24.28 10.12 22.23
N PRO A 177 25.43 10.15 22.92
CA PRO A 177 25.65 9.21 24.00
C PRO A 177 24.68 9.54 25.14
N ARG A 178 24.26 8.51 25.86
CA ARG A 178 23.47 8.66 27.08
C ARG A 178 24.37 9.01 28.27
N ASP A 179 25.60 8.51 28.25
CA ASP A 179 26.69 8.84 29.15
C ASP A 179 27.87 9.34 28.31
N ASP A 180 28.23 10.63 28.46
CA ASP A 180 29.29 11.27 27.68
C ASP A 180 30.68 10.65 27.93
N GLU A 181 30.84 9.87 28.99
CA GLU A 181 32.08 9.19 29.36
C GLU A 181 32.11 7.71 28.95
N ASP A 182 31.11 7.19 28.23
CA ASP A 182 31.08 5.78 27.77
C ASP A 182 32.18 5.52 26.72
N PRO A 183 33.25 4.77 27.06
CA PRO A 183 34.37 4.54 26.15
C PRO A 183 34.00 3.61 24.97
N ASN A 184 32.85 2.93 25.03
CA ASN A 184 32.41 2.01 23.99
C ASN A 184 31.62 2.72 22.87
N VAL A 185 31.30 4.01 23.05
CA VAL A 185 30.56 4.81 22.08
C VAL A 185 31.52 5.72 21.33
N THR A 186 31.60 5.54 20.01
CA THR A 186 32.33 6.46 19.13
C THR A 186 31.36 7.13 18.17
N LEU A 187 31.36 8.46 18.17
CA LEU A 187 30.56 9.29 17.26
C LEU A 187 31.44 9.91 16.18
N CYS A 188 30.93 9.98 14.95
CA CYS A 188 31.61 10.64 13.82
C CYS A 188 30.64 11.50 13.03
N TYR A 189 31.17 12.51 12.33
CA TYR A 189 30.39 13.47 11.54
C TYR A 189 29.45 14.33 12.41
N GLY A 190 29.89 14.67 13.61
CA GLY A 190 29.16 15.49 14.57
C GLY A 190 28.82 16.89 14.04
N LEU A 191 27.62 17.36 14.38
CA LEU A 191 27.12 18.68 13.98
C LEU A 191 27.24 19.70 15.11
N PRO A 192 27.31 21.01 14.79
CA PRO A 192 27.50 22.07 15.79
C PRO A 192 26.39 22.16 16.86
N PHE A 193 25.22 21.61 16.57
CA PHE A 193 24.03 21.69 17.44
C PHE A 193 23.92 20.54 18.44
N GLY A 194 24.86 19.59 18.41
CA GLY A 194 24.83 18.35 19.22
C GLY A 194 24.55 17.13 18.36
N GLY A 195 25.08 15.99 18.80
CA GLY A 195 24.88 14.69 18.15
C GLY A 195 25.62 14.48 16.83
N ALA A 196 25.52 13.24 16.35
CA ALA A 196 26.19 12.77 15.16
C ALA A 196 25.33 11.75 14.40
N PRO A 197 25.38 11.72 13.06
CA PRO A 197 24.61 10.78 12.26
C PRO A 197 25.31 9.43 12.07
N TYR A 198 26.53 9.28 12.58
CA TYR A 198 27.25 8.01 12.56
C TYR A 198 27.75 7.69 13.96
N ALA A 199 27.31 6.56 14.49
CA ALA A 199 27.75 6.08 15.78
C ALA A 199 28.13 4.60 15.70
N VAL A 200 29.11 4.23 16.51
CA VAL A 200 29.49 2.85 16.73
C VAL A 200 29.45 2.59 18.23
N VAL A 201 28.75 1.54 18.62
CA VAL A 201 28.76 0.97 19.96
C VAL A 201 29.45 -0.37 19.88
N ASP A 202 30.63 -0.47 20.48
CA ASP A 202 31.33 -1.75 20.59
C ASP A 202 30.75 -2.56 21.76
N ALA A 203 30.58 -3.86 21.56
CA ALA A 203 30.21 -4.75 22.66
C ALA A 203 31.39 -4.78 23.64
N GLY A 204 31.26 -4.11 24.78
CA GLY A 204 32.29 -4.01 25.80
C GLY A 204 32.85 -5.38 26.19
N GLY A 205 33.99 -5.73 25.61
CA GLY A 205 34.65 -7.02 25.78
C GLY A 205 36.10 -6.89 25.35
N ASP A 206 36.99 -6.83 26.33
CA ASP A 206 38.45 -6.89 26.17
C ASP A 206 38.86 -8.17 25.43
N SER A 207 38.82 -8.18 24.10
CA SER A 207 39.27 -9.30 23.28
C SER A 207 39.71 -8.80 21.90
N ALA A 208 40.90 -8.22 21.86
CA ALA A 208 41.70 -8.20 20.64
C ALA A 208 42.01 -9.66 20.23
N GLY A 209 41.15 -10.29 19.42
CA GLY A 209 41.40 -11.66 18.96
C GLY A 209 40.31 -12.29 18.09
N GLU A 210 39.05 -12.21 18.48
CA GLU A 210 37.95 -12.80 17.73
C GLU A 210 36.72 -11.88 17.78
N ALA A 211 36.21 -11.49 16.60
CA ALA A 211 35.02 -10.67 16.46
C ALA A 211 33.76 -11.49 16.84
N ALA A 212 33.58 -11.74 18.14
CA ALA A 212 32.28 -12.10 18.70
C ALA A 212 31.32 -10.96 18.34
N GLY A 213 30.32 -11.24 17.50
CA GLY A 213 29.38 -10.22 17.06
C GLY A 213 28.60 -9.60 18.21
N GLY A 214 27.91 -8.51 17.92
CA GLY A 214 27.27 -7.64 18.94
C GLY A 214 27.71 -6.18 18.88
N ARG A 215 28.49 -5.79 17.86
CA ARG A 215 28.71 -4.38 17.54
C ARG A 215 27.46 -3.79 16.93
N VAL A 216 27.10 -2.57 17.34
CA VAL A 216 25.98 -1.83 16.77
C VAL A 216 26.48 -0.57 16.10
N VAL A 217 26.13 -0.39 14.83
CA VAL A 217 26.44 0.80 14.05
C VAL A 217 25.13 1.53 13.75
N VAL A 218 25.09 2.83 14.01
CA VAL A 218 23.96 3.68 13.64
C VAL A 218 24.36 4.55 12.48
N LEU A 219 23.52 4.54 11.44
CA LEU A 219 23.59 5.42 10.28
C LEU A 219 22.32 6.27 10.22
N GLY A 220 22.37 7.43 10.85
CA GLY A 220 21.32 8.44 10.85
C GLY A 220 21.12 9.15 9.51
N GLN A 221 22.11 9.10 8.60
CA GLN A 221 22.03 9.73 7.29
C GLN A 221 21.81 8.68 6.18
N PRO A 222 20.56 8.45 5.73
CA PRO A 222 20.26 7.44 4.71
C PRO A 222 20.82 7.79 3.33
N ASP A 223 21.08 9.07 3.03
CA ASP A 223 21.58 9.52 1.73
C ASP A 223 22.98 8.96 1.41
N VAL A 224 23.71 8.50 2.43
CA VAL A 224 24.97 7.78 2.25
C VAL A 224 24.78 6.48 1.45
N LEU A 225 23.58 5.89 1.47
CA LEU A 225 23.25 4.61 0.84
C LEU A 225 22.47 4.73 -0.49
N ARG A 226 21.89 5.90 -0.78
CA ARG A 226 20.99 6.06 -1.93
C ARG A 226 21.75 6.10 -3.26
N ASN A 227 21.16 5.53 -4.30
CA ASN A 227 21.73 5.51 -5.65
C ASN A 227 22.05 6.92 -6.18
N GLU A 228 21.22 7.91 -5.86
CA GLU A 228 21.39 9.29 -6.36
C GLU A 228 22.53 10.07 -5.72
N THR A 229 22.87 9.78 -4.45
CA THR A 229 23.82 10.55 -3.62
C THR A 229 25.02 9.75 -3.14
N VAL A 230 25.07 8.43 -3.36
CA VAL A 230 26.19 7.57 -2.92
C VAL A 230 27.54 8.00 -3.53
N ALA A 231 27.52 8.61 -4.72
CA ALA A 231 28.73 9.08 -5.39
C ALA A 231 29.19 10.46 -4.90
N ASP A 232 28.41 11.12 -4.04
CA ASP A 232 28.74 12.44 -3.51
C ASP A 232 29.69 12.31 -2.31
N GLU A 233 30.69 13.20 -2.26
CA GLU A 233 31.66 13.29 -1.17
C GLU A 233 32.31 11.91 -0.86
N GLY A 234 32.37 11.52 0.42
CA GLY A 234 32.86 10.25 0.91
C GLY A 234 31.79 9.18 1.13
N ASN A 235 30.56 9.37 0.63
CA ASN A 235 29.41 8.50 0.94
C ASN A 235 29.66 7.04 0.56
N ALA A 236 30.11 6.78 -0.67
CA ALA A 236 30.42 5.43 -1.13
C ALA A 236 31.48 4.74 -0.25
N ALA A 237 32.53 5.46 0.13
CA ALA A 237 33.59 4.90 0.96
C ALA A 237 33.10 4.59 2.38
N LEU A 238 32.27 5.46 2.96
CA LEU A 238 31.63 5.22 4.26
C LEU A 238 30.69 4.01 4.18
N ALA A 239 29.78 3.99 3.20
CA ALA A 239 28.84 2.90 2.99
C ALA A 239 29.54 1.54 2.82
N LEU A 240 30.54 1.47 1.93
CA LEU A 240 31.23 0.22 1.63
C LEU A 240 32.09 -0.26 2.81
N ALA A 241 32.79 0.64 3.49
CA ALA A 241 33.61 0.27 4.65
C ALA A 241 32.76 -0.15 5.85
N THR A 242 31.59 0.45 6.04
CA THR A 242 30.66 0.11 7.11
C THR A 242 29.91 -1.20 6.82
N LEU A 243 29.32 -1.34 5.62
CA LEU A 243 28.50 -2.49 5.25
C LEU A 243 29.32 -3.72 4.87
N GLY A 244 30.55 -3.54 4.37
CA GLY A 244 31.45 -4.61 3.94
C GLY A 244 32.36 -5.15 5.04
N ALA A 245 32.03 -4.91 6.31
CA ALA A 245 32.85 -5.37 7.44
C ALA A 245 32.81 -6.89 7.67
N ARG A 246 31.80 -7.58 7.12
CA ARG A 246 31.60 -9.04 7.21
C ARG A 246 31.37 -9.61 5.82
N ASP A 247 31.66 -10.90 5.65
CA ASP A 247 31.50 -11.61 4.37
C ASP A 247 30.03 -11.81 3.98
N THR A 248 29.11 -11.83 4.95
CA THR A 248 27.66 -11.92 4.71
C THR A 248 26.95 -10.68 5.25
N LEU A 249 26.19 -10.01 4.40
CA LEU A 249 25.34 -8.87 4.76
C LEU A 249 23.87 -9.21 4.53
N VAL A 250 23.12 -9.33 5.61
CA VAL A 250 21.67 -9.50 5.55
C VAL A 250 21.00 -8.12 5.51
N TRP A 251 20.43 -7.79 4.37
CA TRP A 251 19.72 -6.53 4.13
C TRP A 251 18.25 -6.72 4.49
N TYR A 252 17.88 -6.33 5.70
CA TYR A 252 16.55 -6.54 6.25
C TYR A 252 15.64 -5.33 6.01
N LEU A 253 14.56 -5.55 5.24
CA LEU A 253 13.49 -4.57 4.99
C LEU A 253 12.18 -5.07 5.65
N PRO A 254 11.91 -4.72 6.91
CA PRO A 254 10.71 -5.15 7.62
C PRO A 254 9.43 -4.93 6.80
N ASP A 255 8.69 -6.00 6.53
CA ASP A 255 7.38 -5.94 5.90
C ASP A 255 6.31 -5.74 6.98
N PRO A 256 5.44 -4.71 6.91
CA PRO A 256 4.38 -4.49 7.89
C PRO A 256 3.37 -5.64 8.01
N LEU A 257 3.39 -6.61 7.08
CA LEU A 257 2.59 -7.83 7.13
C LEU A 257 3.36 -9.05 7.67
N ASP A 258 4.58 -8.87 8.17
CA ASP A 258 5.30 -9.94 8.87
C ASP A 258 4.47 -10.39 10.09
N PRO A 259 4.05 -11.67 10.17
CA PRO A 259 3.28 -12.17 11.31
C PRO A 259 4.02 -12.02 12.66
N ALA A 260 5.35 -11.83 12.64
CA ALA A 260 6.13 -11.53 13.84
C ALA A 260 5.91 -10.10 14.38
N LEU A 261 5.24 -9.21 13.64
CA LEU A 261 4.90 -7.84 14.09
C LEU A 261 3.67 -7.77 15.01
N SER A 262 3.00 -8.89 15.26
CA SER A 262 1.71 -8.91 15.93
C SER A 262 1.59 -10.07 16.92
N ASP A 263 1.68 -9.74 18.21
CA ASP A 263 1.28 -10.65 19.31
C ASP A 263 -0.24 -10.83 19.42
N GLU A 264 -1.02 -10.03 18.68
CA GLU A 264 -2.47 -10.11 18.61
C GLU A 264 -2.90 -10.65 17.23
N PRO A 265 -3.81 -11.63 17.13
CA PRO A 265 -4.30 -12.11 15.84
C PRO A 265 -4.86 -10.94 15.05
N LEU A 266 -4.20 -10.59 13.93
CA LEU A 266 -4.61 -9.44 13.12
C LEU A 266 -6.11 -9.55 12.83
N PRO A 267 -6.91 -8.53 13.20
CA PRO A 267 -8.31 -8.53 12.80
C PRO A 267 -8.37 -8.56 11.27
N LEU A 268 -9.35 -9.25 10.70
CA LEU A 268 -9.51 -9.37 9.25
C LEU A 268 -9.51 -8.01 8.51
N SER A 269 -9.83 -6.92 9.22
CA SER A 269 -9.74 -5.54 8.74
C SER A 269 -8.32 -5.00 8.53
N ALA A 270 -7.30 -5.55 9.20
CA ALA A 270 -5.91 -5.14 9.03
C ALA A 270 -5.28 -5.72 7.75
N LEU A 271 -5.79 -6.87 7.28
CA LEU A 271 -5.43 -7.43 5.97
C LEU A 271 -6.11 -6.69 4.80
N VAL A 272 -7.10 -5.82 5.09
CA VAL A 272 -7.81 -5.05 4.09
C VAL A 272 -7.05 -3.76 3.81
N PRO A 273 -6.55 -3.52 2.58
CA PRO A 273 -5.86 -2.28 2.25
C PRO A 273 -6.74 -1.07 2.54
N PRO A 274 -6.20 0.05 3.06
CA PRO A 274 -7.01 1.23 3.39
C PRO A 274 -7.77 1.77 2.18
N GLY A 275 -7.25 1.57 0.96
CA GLY A 275 -7.93 1.88 -0.30
C GLY A 275 -9.21 1.06 -0.54
N LEU A 276 -9.27 -0.18 -0.07
CA LEU A 276 -10.45 -1.05 -0.23
C LEU A 276 -11.61 -0.58 0.66
N VAL A 277 -11.33 -0.06 1.85
CA VAL A 277 -12.35 0.52 2.74
C VAL A 277 -12.98 1.75 2.09
N ARG A 278 -12.16 2.65 1.53
CA ARG A 278 -12.65 3.82 0.78
C ARG A 278 -13.44 3.41 -0.48
N ALA A 279 -12.96 2.40 -1.20
CA ALA A 279 -13.69 1.82 -2.33
C ALA A 279 -15.07 1.26 -1.90
N ALA A 280 -15.11 0.51 -0.80
CA ALA A 280 -16.35 -0.03 -0.24
C ALA A 280 -17.33 1.07 0.19
N GLN A 281 -16.84 2.17 0.76
CA GLN A 281 -17.66 3.35 1.09
C GLN A 281 -18.27 3.98 -0.16
N VAL A 282 -17.47 4.21 -1.22
CA VAL A 282 -17.97 4.75 -2.50
C VAL A 282 -19.01 3.81 -3.12
N LEU A 283 -18.76 2.49 -3.09
CA LEU A 283 -19.71 1.49 -3.57
C LEU A 283 -20.98 1.44 -2.72
N GLY A 284 -20.87 1.61 -1.41
CA GLY A 284 -22.01 1.70 -0.49
C GLY A 284 -22.88 2.91 -0.79
N VAL A 285 -22.28 4.08 -0.99
CA VAL A 285 -22.99 5.32 -1.38
C VAL A 285 -23.64 5.15 -2.75
N ALA A 286 -22.93 4.60 -3.73
CA ALA A 286 -23.47 4.34 -5.06
C ALA A 286 -24.65 3.35 -5.02
N ALA A 287 -24.55 2.29 -4.24
CA ALA A 287 -25.63 1.32 -4.03
C ALA A 287 -26.85 1.97 -3.35
N LEU A 288 -26.63 2.83 -2.35
CA LEU A 288 -27.70 3.59 -1.69
C LEU A 288 -28.40 4.54 -2.68
N LEU A 289 -27.65 5.29 -3.48
CA LEU A 289 -28.20 6.16 -4.52
C LEU A 289 -28.99 5.35 -5.56
N LEU A 290 -28.51 4.17 -5.94
CA LEU A 290 -29.23 3.25 -6.83
C LEU A 290 -30.52 2.73 -6.20
N LEU A 291 -30.49 2.37 -4.92
CA LEU A 291 -31.68 1.95 -4.17
C LEU A 291 -32.70 3.09 -4.06
N LEU A 292 -32.26 4.32 -3.81
CA LEU A 292 -33.11 5.51 -3.78
C LEU A 292 -33.67 5.83 -5.17
N TRP A 293 -32.86 5.77 -6.22
CA TRP A 293 -33.31 5.99 -7.60
C TRP A 293 -34.34 4.95 -8.04
N ARG A 294 -34.10 3.67 -7.70
CA ARG A 294 -35.03 2.58 -8.03
C ARG A 294 -36.28 2.60 -7.14
N GLY A 295 -36.14 3.07 -5.91
CA GLY A 295 -37.21 3.27 -4.92
C GLY A 295 -38.11 4.46 -5.24
N ARG A 296 -37.59 5.48 -5.94
CA ARG A 296 -38.39 6.55 -6.54
C ARG A 296 -39.21 5.99 -7.71
N ARG A 297 -40.34 5.34 -7.38
CA ARG A 297 -41.41 5.06 -8.32
C ARG A 297 -41.86 6.38 -8.96
N LEU A 298 -41.41 6.66 -10.19
CA LEU A 298 -42.19 7.49 -11.08
C LEU A 298 -43.50 6.73 -11.31
N GLY A 299 -44.57 7.23 -10.70
CA GLY A 299 -45.89 6.61 -10.68
C GLY A 299 -46.39 6.27 -12.08
N ARG A 300 -47.38 5.39 -12.14
CA ARG A 300 -48.03 4.93 -13.37
C ARG A 300 -48.31 6.17 -14.25
N LEU A 301 -47.76 6.22 -15.47
CA LEU A 301 -48.28 7.15 -16.47
C LEU A 301 -49.77 6.87 -16.53
N VAL A 302 -50.56 7.88 -16.17
CA VAL A 302 -52.02 7.83 -16.16
C VAL A 302 -52.44 7.24 -17.50
N PRO A 303 -52.97 6.00 -17.55
CA PRO A 303 -53.61 5.54 -18.76
C PRO A 303 -54.96 6.22 -18.74
N GLU A 304 -55.03 7.41 -19.34
CA GLU A 304 -56.27 8.13 -19.49
C GLU A 304 -57.18 7.29 -20.40
N ARG A 305 -58.11 6.56 -19.76
CA ARG A 305 -59.22 5.90 -20.45
C ARG A 305 -60.39 6.85 -20.32
N LEU A 306 -60.71 7.55 -21.39
CA LEU A 306 -62.06 8.07 -21.59
C LEU A 306 -62.81 7.09 -22.48
N PRO A 307 -63.54 6.11 -21.93
CA PRO A 307 -64.61 5.49 -22.68
C PRO A 307 -65.75 6.50 -22.67
N VAL A 308 -65.77 7.44 -23.62
CA VAL A 308 -67.02 8.14 -23.89
C VAL A 308 -67.92 7.10 -24.56
N VAL A 309 -68.83 6.54 -23.77
CA VAL A 309 -69.89 5.68 -24.28
C VAL A 309 -70.86 6.58 -25.02
N VAL A 310 -70.59 6.82 -26.30
CA VAL A 310 -71.53 7.52 -27.17
C VAL A 310 -72.71 6.58 -27.39
N ARG A 311 -73.93 7.02 -27.07
CA ARG A 311 -75.13 6.22 -27.35
C ARG A 311 -75.22 6.05 -28.87
N ALA A 312 -75.51 4.84 -29.33
CA ALA A 312 -75.55 4.52 -30.76
C ALA A 312 -76.42 5.52 -31.56
N ALA A 313 -77.49 6.05 -30.94
CA ALA A 313 -78.34 7.09 -31.52
C ALA A 313 -77.59 8.38 -31.89
N GLU A 314 -76.67 8.87 -31.06
CA GLU A 314 -75.90 10.09 -31.35
C GLU A 314 -74.89 9.89 -32.48
N ALA A 315 -74.28 8.70 -32.56
CA ALA A 315 -73.37 8.37 -33.65
C ALA A 315 -74.11 8.28 -35.00
N VAL A 316 -75.31 7.72 -35.00
CA VAL A 316 -76.17 7.63 -36.19
C VAL A 316 -76.68 9.01 -36.61
N GLU A 317 -77.10 9.85 -35.67
CA GLU A 317 -77.57 11.20 -35.97
C GLU A 317 -76.44 12.11 -36.48
N GLY A 318 -75.26 12.03 -35.87
CA GLY A 318 -74.07 12.74 -36.34
C GLY A 318 -73.67 12.33 -37.76
N ARG A 319 -73.72 11.02 -38.05
CA ARG A 319 -73.43 10.50 -39.39
C ARG A 319 -74.50 10.87 -40.42
N GLY A 320 -75.78 10.90 -40.03
CA GLY A 320 -76.89 11.33 -40.88
C GLY A 320 -76.83 12.81 -41.25
N ARG A 321 -76.43 13.69 -40.31
CA ARG A 321 -76.20 15.11 -40.61
C ARG A 321 -75.03 15.30 -41.58
N LEU A 322 -73.99 14.49 -41.45
CA LEU A 322 -72.84 14.47 -42.36
C LEU A 322 -73.23 14.07 -43.78
N TYR A 323 -74.00 12.99 -43.96
CA TYR A 323 -74.49 12.59 -45.28
C TYR A 323 -75.47 13.59 -45.92
N ARG A 324 -76.29 14.26 -45.10
CA ARG A 324 -77.13 15.36 -45.57
C ARG A 324 -76.29 16.55 -46.04
N ALA A 325 -75.22 16.89 -45.31
CA ALA A 325 -74.34 17.99 -45.68
C ALA A 325 -73.50 17.70 -46.94
N SER A 326 -73.08 16.45 -47.15
CA SER A 326 -72.33 16.04 -48.35
C SER A 326 -73.20 15.79 -49.59
N GLY A 327 -74.54 15.83 -49.46
CA GLY A 327 -75.47 15.59 -50.55
C GLY A 327 -75.48 14.16 -51.09
N ASP A 328 -74.88 13.22 -50.36
CA ASP A 328 -74.59 11.86 -50.82
C ASP A 328 -75.76 10.91 -50.57
N ARG A 329 -76.82 11.08 -51.38
CA ARG A 329 -78.10 10.37 -51.21
C ARG A 329 -78.01 8.87 -51.48
N ALA A 330 -76.97 8.41 -52.19
CA ALA A 330 -76.79 7.00 -52.53
C ALA A 330 -76.44 6.11 -51.32
N HIS A 331 -75.93 6.71 -50.24
CA HIS A 331 -75.47 6.00 -49.03
C HIS A 331 -76.33 6.26 -47.79
N ALA A 332 -77.50 6.89 -47.95
CA ALA A 332 -78.40 7.27 -46.87
C ALA A 332 -79.57 6.29 -46.62
N ALA A 333 -79.57 5.10 -47.25
CA ALA A 333 -80.61 4.08 -47.15
C ALA A 333 -80.21 2.92 -46.24
#